data_AF-A0A352FUM9-F1
#
_entry.id   AF-A0A352FUM9-F1
#
_cell.length_a   1.000
_cell.length_b   1.000
_cell.length_c   1.000
_cell.angle_alpha   90.00
_cell.angle_beta   90.00
_cell.angle_gamma   90.00
#
_symmetry.space_group_name_H-M   'P 1'
#
loop_
_entity.id
_entity.type
_entity.pdbx_description
1 polymer ?
#
loop_
_entity_poly.entity_id
_entity_poly.type
_entity_poly.pdbx_seq_one_letter_code
_entity_poly.pdbx_strand_id
1 'polypeptide(L)'
;MEKVLGVHHEQITMLAVTSAETALNATLKSFSDEMPHRVASIIDGTFKPGALAQLVSSQLDVDRMDYLLRDSLMTGAKYGLYDLEWIINSLHIDEQADRIYVAARGVHAVEEYLQARYYMFRQVYFHRTLRSAEAVLRSALRRSLELMNKGEEVWCVAGSAFEKMLRRESLTATEHLSMDDSDVIFHMKQWQQSKDPILSDLSQRFVNRRLFKAIDLDMPLSERQTFLAAALAVVEAAGFLPEYYFIEDRASDVPYYGYYTADGVEPRTRIYVEDGYARPAIREISEVSEVVRGLGRGYELHRVCFPAEVKDEVYRLYHGQPSATSSATFTAG
;
A
#
# COMPACT_ATOMS: atom_id res chain seq x y z
N MET A 1 -3.64 0.11 8.83
CA MET A 1 -3.66 -0.56 10.14
C MET A 1 -2.26 -0.96 10.60
N GLU A 2 -1.49 -1.72 9.81
CA GLU A 2 -0.14 -2.18 10.20
C GLU A 2 0.80 -1.09 10.70
N LYS A 3 0.95 0.03 9.94
CA LYS A 3 1.81 1.16 10.35
C LYS A 3 1.41 1.80 11.69
N VAL A 4 0.16 1.63 12.09
CA VAL A 4 -0.41 2.20 13.31
C VAL A 4 -0.33 1.21 14.48
N LEU A 5 -0.50 -0.08 14.19
CA LEU A 5 -0.62 -1.16 15.17
C LEU A 5 0.66 -1.99 15.36
N GLY A 6 1.60 -1.95 14.40
CA GLY A 6 2.85 -2.71 14.44
C GLY A 6 2.69 -4.22 14.18
N VAL A 7 1.58 -4.65 13.58
CA VAL A 7 1.30 -6.05 13.25
C VAL A 7 1.39 -6.26 11.75
N HIS A 8 2.08 -7.30 11.31
CA HIS A 8 2.22 -7.68 9.90
C HIS A 8 1.18 -8.71 9.48
N HIS A 9 0.46 -8.47 8.39
CA HIS A 9 -0.59 -9.36 7.87
C HIS A 9 -0.06 -10.76 7.53
N GLU A 10 1.18 -10.89 7.04
CA GLU A 10 1.79 -12.20 6.77
C GLU A 10 1.83 -13.07 8.05
N GLN A 11 2.20 -12.48 9.19
CA GLN A 11 2.21 -13.18 10.47
C GLN A 11 0.81 -13.60 10.92
N ILE A 12 -0.19 -12.75 10.67
CA ILE A 12 -1.59 -13.05 10.96
C ILE A 12 -2.12 -14.18 10.07
N THR A 13 -1.81 -14.18 8.77
CA THR A 13 -2.19 -15.26 7.85
C THR A 13 -1.59 -16.58 8.31
N MET A 14 -0.31 -16.57 8.70
CA MET A 14 0.37 -17.74 9.26
C MET A 14 -0.30 -18.22 10.55
N LEU A 15 -0.66 -17.31 11.45
CA LEU A 15 -1.39 -17.62 12.67
C LEU A 15 -2.78 -18.20 12.37
N ALA A 16 -3.50 -17.65 11.39
CA ALA A 16 -4.82 -18.12 10.98
C ALA A 16 -4.77 -19.57 10.45
N VAL A 17 -3.71 -19.91 9.71
CA VAL A 17 -3.49 -21.26 9.18
C VAL A 17 -3.05 -22.23 10.27
N THR A 18 -2.16 -21.83 11.16
CA THR A 18 -1.48 -22.74 12.11
C THR A 18 -2.14 -22.85 13.48
N SER A 19 -2.96 -21.87 13.89
CA SER A 19 -3.63 -21.87 15.19
C SER A 19 -4.73 -22.92 15.26
N ALA A 20 -4.69 -23.78 16.28
CA ALA A 20 -5.70 -24.81 16.52
C ALA A 20 -7.10 -24.23 16.85
N GLU A 21 -7.19 -22.94 17.16
CA GLU A 21 -8.46 -22.25 17.44
C GLU A 21 -9.27 -21.97 16.18
N THR A 22 -8.67 -22.04 14.98
CA THR A 22 -9.34 -21.66 13.74
C THR A 22 -10.00 -22.86 13.05
N ALA A 23 -11.18 -22.61 12.47
CA ALA A 23 -11.84 -23.59 11.61
C ALA A 23 -10.99 -23.96 10.37
N LEU A 24 -10.15 -23.03 9.91
CA LEU A 24 -9.20 -23.25 8.82
C LEU A 24 -8.18 -24.33 9.19
N ASN A 25 -7.55 -24.24 10.36
CA ASN A 25 -6.60 -25.25 10.82
C ASN A 25 -7.24 -26.64 10.94
N ALA A 26 -8.43 -26.70 11.54
CA ALA A 26 -9.20 -27.94 11.66
C ALA A 26 -9.51 -28.56 10.29
N THR A 27 -9.89 -27.72 9.31
CA THR A 27 -10.15 -28.16 7.94
C THR A 27 -8.90 -28.69 7.27
N LEU A 28 -7.76 -27.98 7.37
CA LEU A 28 -6.49 -28.43 6.78
C LEU A 28 -6.01 -29.75 7.42
N LYS A 29 -6.15 -29.91 8.74
CA LYS A 29 -5.82 -31.16 9.44
C LYS A 29 -6.67 -32.35 9.00
N SER A 30 -7.89 -32.12 8.53
CA SER A 30 -8.73 -33.20 8.00
C SER A 30 -8.13 -33.89 6.77
N PHE A 31 -7.20 -33.24 6.07
CA PHE A 31 -6.42 -33.84 4.98
C PHE A 31 -5.14 -34.53 5.49
N SER A 32 -4.40 -33.87 6.38
CA SER A 32 -3.23 -34.44 7.10
C SER A 32 -2.78 -33.50 8.22
N ASP A 33 -2.20 -34.04 9.30
CA ASP A 33 -1.67 -33.24 10.43
C ASP A 33 -0.64 -32.18 10.01
N GLU A 34 0.16 -32.47 8.98
CA GLU A 34 1.20 -31.57 8.45
C GLU A 34 0.66 -30.49 7.50
N MET A 35 -0.60 -30.59 7.06
CA MET A 35 -1.14 -29.70 6.01
C MET A 35 -1.10 -28.21 6.41
N PRO A 36 -1.47 -27.80 7.64
CA PRO A 36 -1.34 -26.42 8.06
C PRO A 36 0.07 -25.88 7.90
N HIS A 37 1.08 -26.64 8.33
CA HIS A 37 2.49 -26.23 8.25
C HIS A 37 3.00 -26.18 6.80
N ARG A 38 2.54 -27.09 5.94
CA ARG A 38 2.85 -27.06 4.51
C ARG A 38 2.28 -25.81 3.83
N VAL A 39 1.03 -25.45 4.10
CA VAL A 39 0.42 -24.22 3.58
C VAL A 39 1.13 -22.98 4.13
N ALA A 40 1.45 -22.98 5.42
CA ALA A 40 2.20 -21.89 6.06
C ALA A 40 3.57 -21.68 5.38
N SER A 41 4.33 -22.76 5.13
CA SER A 41 5.63 -22.64 4.46
C SER A 41 5.54 -22.15 3.00
N ILE A 42 4.41 -22.32 2.31
CA ILE A 42 4.20 -21.71 0.99
C ILE A 42 4.08 -20.18 1.12
N ILE A 43 3.28 -19.72 2.09
CA ILE A 43 3.06 -18.29 2.37
C ILE A 43 4.37 -17.62 2.82
N ASP A 44 5.14 -18.30 3.66
CA ASP A 44 6.46 -17.87 4.14
C ASP A 44 7.58 -18.00 3.10
N GLY A 45 7.29 -18.60 1.93
CA GLY A 45 8.27 -18.78 0.84
C GLY A 45 9.34 -19.83 1.11
N THR A 46 9.20 -20.65 2.15
CA THR A 46 10.15 -21.69 2.57
C THR A 46 9.80 -23.09 2.05
N PHE A 47 8.64 -23.26 1.43
CA PHE A 47 8.17 -24.54 0.88
C PHE A 47 9.05 -25.06 -0.26
N LYS A 48 9.21 -26.39 -0.32
CA LYS A 48 9.88 -27.10 -1.41
C LYS A 48 8.96 -28.17 -2.03
N PRO A 49 8.87 -28.27 -3.37
CA PRO A 49 9.57 -27.47 -4.39
C PRO A 49 9.20 -25.98 -4.41
N GLY A 50 10.21 -25.11 -4.52
CA GLY A 50 10.08 -23.65 -4.50
C GLY A 50 9.30 -23.08 -5.69
N ALA A 51 9.24 -23.81 -6.81
CA ALA A 51 8.37 -23.44 -7.93
C ALA A 51 6.90 -23.26 -7.49
N LEU A 52 6.41 -24.07 -6.55
CA LEU A 52 5.04 -23.93 -6.04
C LEU A 52 4.86 -22.69 -5.16
N ALA A 53 5.87 -22.34 -4.36
CA ALA A 53 5.84 -21.09 -3.59
C ALA A 53 5.84 -19.86 -4.49
N GLN A 54 6.60 -19.89 -5.61
CA GLN A 54 6.67 -18.80 -6.59
C GLN A 54 5.34 -18.55 -7.31
N LEU A 55 4.49 -19.57 -7.49
CA LEU A 55 3.15 -19.39 -8.04
C LEU A 55 2.26 -18.53 -7.12
N VAL A 56 2.49 -18.58 -5.81
CA VAL A 56 1.73 -17.84 -4.80
C VAL A 56 2.37 -16.48 -4.48
N SER A 57 3.70 -16.41 -4.43
CA SER A 57 4.45 -15.20 -4.07
C SER A 57 5.71 -15.04 -4.93
N SER A 58 5.66 -14.15 -5.91
CA SER A 58 6.77 -13.80 -6.81
C SER A 58 6.53 -12.45 -7.49
N GLN A 59 7.26 -12.16 -8.57
CA GLN A 59 6.93 -11.04 -9.45
C GLN A 59 5.91 -11.42 -10.53
N LEU A 60 5.60 -12.70 -10.70
CA LEU A 60 4.66 -13.27 -11.66
C LEU A 60 3.78 -14.32 -10.96
N ASP A 61 3.17 -13.93 -9.84
CA ASP A 61 2.30 -14.78 -9.03
C ASP A 61 0.81 -14.60 -9.37
N VAL A 62 -0.01 -15.54 -8.90
CA VAL A 62 -1.47 -15.53 -9.15
C VAL A 62 -2.19 -14.41 -8.41
N ASP A 63 -1.64 -13.92 -7.28
CA ASP A 63 -2.21 -12.82 -6.50
C ASP A 63 -2.18 -11.52 -7.32
N ARG A 64 -1.00 -11.16 -7.85
CA ARG A 64 -0.83 -9.99 -8.72
C ARG A 64 -1.61 -10.10 -9.99
N MET A 65 -1.66 -11.29 -10.55
CA MET A 65 -2.45 -11.50 -11.76
C MET A 65 -3.94 -11.18 -11.49
N ASP A 66 -4.50 -11.74 -10.42
CA ASP A 66 -5.90 -11.52 -10.07
C ASP A 66 -6.17 -10.05 -9.72
N TYR A 67 -5.44 -9.46 -8.77
CA TYR A 67 -5.80 -8.14 -8.28
C TYR A 67 -5.63 -7.06 -9.35
N LEU A 68 -4.65 -7.15 -10.25
CA LEU A 68 -4.50 -6.15 -11.32
C LEU A 68 -5.70 -6.11 -12.26
N LEU A 69 -6.21 -7.29 -12.66
CA LEU A 69 -7.39 -7.41 -13.50
C LEU A 69 -8.66 -7.03 -12.75
N ARG A 70 -8.81 -7.53 -11.53
CA ARG A 70 -9.97 -7.27 -10.66
C ARG A 70 -10.07 -5.79 -10.35
N ASP A 71 -8.99 -5.13 -9.98
CA ASP A 71 -8.99 -3.71 -9.63
C ASP A 71 -9.21 -2.83 -10.85
N SER A 72 -8.64 -3.20 -12.00
CA SER A 72 -8.91 -2.56 -13.30
C SER A 72 -10.42 -2.61 -13.63
N LEU A 73 -11.03 -3.79 -13.46
CA LEU A 73 -12.46 -3.99 -13.65
C LEU A 73 -13.31 -3.16 -12.67
N MET A 74 -13.03 -3.28 -11.37
CA MET A 74 -13.85 -2.68 -10.30
C MET A 74 -13.74 -1.15 -10.26
N THR A 75 -12.58 -0.60 -10.59
CA THR A 75 -12.37 0.85 -10.69
C THR A 75 -12.80 1.44 -12.03
N GLY A 76 -12.93 0.60 -13.07
CA GLY A 76 -13.12 1.01 -14.46
C GLY A 76 -11.86 1.59 -15.12
N ALA A 77 -10.72 1.59 -14.42
CA ALA A 77 -9.45 2.08 -14.94
C ALA A 77 -8.81 1.01 -15.83
N LYS A 78 -8.92 1.18 -17.15
CA LYS A 78 -8.47 0.19 -18.17
C LYS A 78 -6.94 0.03 -18.28
N TYR A 79 -6.18 0.48 -17.29
CA TYR A 79 -4.73 0.42 -17.28
C TYR A 79 -4.20 -0.97 -16.90
N GLY A 80 -4.99 -1.78 -16.17
CA GLY A 80 -4.56 -3.08 -15.65
C GLY A 80 -4.83 -4.27 -16.58
N LEU A 81 -5.13 -4.04 -17.86
CA LEU A 81 -5.48 -5.10 -18.81
C LEU A 81 -4.23 -5.72 -19.45
N TYR A 82 -4.16 -7.05 -19.47
CA TYR A 82 -3.11 -7.85 -20.12
C TYR A 82 -3.66 -9.26 -20.39
N ASP A 83 -2.99 -10.05 -21.23
CA ASP A 83 -3.42 -11.40 -21.59
C ASP A 83 -3.03 -12.46 -20.52
N LEU A 84 -3.90 -12.64 -19.53
CA LEU A 84 -3.74 -13.65 -18.48
C LEU A 84 -3.69 -15.08 -19.04
N GLU A 85 -4.57 -15.41 -19.99
CA GLU A 85 -4.65 -16.77 -20.53
C GLU A 85 -3.35 -17.14 -21.23
N TRP A 86 -2.74 -16.21 -21.95
CA TRP A 86 -1.47 -16.44 -22.63
C TRP A 86 -0.30 -16.59 -21.66
N ILE A 87 -0.28 -15.84 -20.56
CA ILE A 87 0.71 -16.03 -19.49
C ILE A 87 0.59 -17.43 -18.89
N ILE A 88 -0.62 -17.84 -18.47
CA ILE A 88 -0.86 -19.16 -17.86
C ILE A 88 -0.47 -20.28 -18.83
N ASN A 89 -0.88 -20.18 -20.10
CA ASN A 89 -0.56 -21.18 -21.12
C ASN A 89 0.93 -21.24 -21.47
N SER A 90 1.70 -20.20 -21.15
CA SER A 90 3.13 -20.13 -21.43
C SER A 90 3.99 -20.37 -20.18
N LEU A 91 3.39 -20.61 -19.03
CA LEU A 91 4.09 -20.85 -17.77
C LEU A 91 4.56 -22.31 -17.67
N HIS A 92 5.82 -22.51 -17.29
CA HIS A 92 6.45 -23.81 -17.13
C HIS A 92 7.24 -23.88 -15.82
N ILE A 93 7.50 -25.10 -15.36
CA ILE A 93 8.34 -25.40 -14.19
C ILE A 93 9.68 -25.94 -14.68
N ASP A 94 10.76 -25.34 -14.22
CA ASP A 94 12.13 -25.83 -14.35
C ASP A 94 12.45 -26.62 -13.07
N GLU A 95 12.23 -27.94 -13.11
CA GLU A 95 12.44 -28.82 -11.95
C GLU A 95 13.90 -28.87 -11.50
N GLN A 96 14.85 -28.66 -12.43
CA GLN A 96 16.29 -28.71 -12.12
C GLN A 96 16.74 -27.48 -11.34
N ALA A 97 16.20 -26.31 -11.68
CA ALA A 97 16.50 -25.05 -11.00
C ALA A 97 15.45 -24.67 -9.93
N ASP A 98 14.44 -25.51 -9.70
CA ASP A 98 13.37 -25.32 -8.71
C ASP A 98 12.66 -23.96 -8.82
N ARG A 99 12.25 -23.59 -10.05
CA ARG A 99 11.65 -22.28 -10.36
C ARG A 99 10.58 -22.37 -11.44
N ILE A 100 9.77 -21.31 -11.55
CA ILE A 100 8.90 -21.09 -12.72
C ILE A 100 9.62 -20.26 -13.79
N TYR A 101 9.26 -20.47 -15.05
CA TYR A 101 9.69 -19.64 -16.18
C TYR A 101 8.58 -19.56 -17.25
N VAL A 102 8.70 -18.61 -18.17
CA VAL A 102 7.75 -18.43 -19.26
C VAL A 102 8.40 -18.82 -20.59
N ALA A 103 7.74 -19.67 -21.39
CA ALA A 103 8.20 -20.04 -22.72
C ALA A 103 8.31 -18.81 -23.64
N ALA A 104 9.13 -18.89 -24.69
CA ALA A 104 9.45 -17.74 -25.55
C ALA A 104 8.20 -17.08 -26.15
N ARG A 105 7.15 -17.86 -26.42
CA ARG A 105 5.86 -17.36 -26.93
C ARG A 105 5.14 -16.41 -25.98
N GLY A 106 5.37 -16.53 -24.67
CA GLY A 106 4.67 -15.79 -23.62
C GLY A 106 5.33 -14.46 -23.22
N VAL A 107 6.52 -14.16 -23.73
CA VAL A 107 7.32 -13.00 -23.31
C VAL A 107 6.52 -11.69 -23.41
N HIS A 108 5.87 -11.44 -24.53
CA HIS A 108 5.11 -10.21 -24.74
C HIS A 108 3.91 -10.06 -23.80
N ALA A 109 3.22 -11.15 -23.45
CA ALA A 109 2.13 -11.07 -22.48
C ALA A 109 2.65 -10.71 -21.07
N VAL A 110 3.86 -11.16 -20.72
CA VAL A 110 4.52 -10.74 -19.48
C VAL A 110 4.95 -9.27 -19.53
N GLU A 111 5.40 -8.76 -20.68
CA GLU A 111 5.68 -7.33 -20.86
C GLU A 111 4.42 -6.49 -20.64
N GLU A 112 3.30 -6.89 -21.22
CA GLU A 112 1.99 -6.25 -21.01
C GLU A 112 1.57 -6.28 -19.54
N TYR A 113 1.72 -7.41 -18.85
CA TYR A 113 1.44 -7.54 -17.41
C TYR A 113 2.28 -6.56 -16.58
N LEU A 114 3.59 -6.45 -16.85
CA LEU A 114 4.47 -5.53 -16.11
C LEU A 114 4.13 -4.06 -16.40
N GLN A 115 3.75 -3.74 -17.63
CA GLN A 115 3.27 -2.40 -17.99
C GLN A 115 1.92 -2.08 -17.34
N ALA A 116 0.99 -3.04 -17.31
CA ALA A 116 -0.29 -2.92 -16.65
C ALA A 116 -0.11 -2.67 -15.14
N ARG A 117 0.79 -3.43 -14.50
CA ARG A 117 1.20 -3.21 -13.10
C ARG A 117 1.71 -1.78 -12.90
N TYR A 118 2.66 -1.33 -13.72
CA TYR A 118 3.22 0.02 -13.64
C TYR A 118 2.14 1.11 -13.64
N TYR A 119 1.18 1.03 -14.57
CA TYR A 119 0.12 2.03 -14.63
C TYR A 119 -0.88 1.92 -13.48
N MET A 120 -1.25 0.71 -13.04
CA MET A 120 -2.15 0.52 -11.90
C MET A 120 -1.58 1.15 -10.62
N PHE A 121 -0.28 0.99 -10.37
CA PHE A 121 0.38 1.65 -9.23
C PHE A 121 0.27 3.18 -9.32
N ARG A 122 0.54 3.77 -10.47
CA ARG A 122 0.52 5.23 -10.62
C ARG A 122 -0.88 5.83 -10.60
N GLN A 123 -1.83 5.17 -11.27
CA GLN A 123 -3.17 5.73 -11.54
C GLN A 123 -4.18 5.37 -10.46
N VAL A 124 -4.03 4.22 -9.81
CA VAL A 124 -4.98 3.70 -8.81
C VAL A 124 -4.34 3.72 -7.43
N TYR A 125 -3.30 2.93 -7.19
CA TYR A 125 -2.78 2.70 -5.84
C TYR A 125 -2.11 3.92 -5.22
N PHE A 126 -1.44 4.75 -6.03
CA PHE A 126 -0.81 6.01 -5.60
C PHE A 126 -1.65 7.25 -5.93
N HIS A 127 -2.93 7.07 -6.24
CA HIS A 127 -3.81 8.20 -6.53
C HIS A 127 -3.94 9.14 -5.33
N ARG A 128 -3.76 10.45 -5.55
CA ARG A 128 -3.75 11.49 -4.52
C ARG A 128 -4.93 11.48 -3.56
N THR A 129 -6.13 11.22 -4.07
CA THR A 129 -7.34 11.19 -3.24
C THR A 129 -7.38 9.96 -2.34
N LEU A 130 -6.84 8.81 -2.79
CA LEU A 130 -6.75 7.60 -1.98
C LEU A 130 -5.77 7.81 -0.83
N ARG A 131 -4.57 8.32 -1.13
CA ARG A 131 -3.54 8.62 -0.12
C ARG A 131 -4.00 9.66 0.90
N SER A 132 -4.77 10.64 0.46
CA SER A 132 -5.42 11.61 1.35
C SER A 132 -6.45 10.96 2.29
N ALA A 133 -7.31 10.05 1.78
CA ALA A 133 -8.23 9.30 2.64
C ALA A 133 -7.49 8.44 3.67
N GLU A 134 -6.42 7.77 3.26
CA GLU A 134 -5.56 6.99 4.15
C GLU A 134 -4.90 7.87 5.22
N ALA A 135 -4.43 9.06 4.86
CA ALA A 135 -3.85 10.01 5.81
C ALA A 135 -4.86 10.42 6.88
N VAL A 136 -6.10 10.75 6.50
CA VAL A 136 -7.17 11.10 7.45
C VAL A 136 -7.48 9.91 8.38
N LEU A 137 -7.66 8.71 7.83
CA LEU A 137 -7.95 7.51 8.63
C LEU A 137 -6.80 7.20 9.60
N ARG A 138 -5.56 7.27 9.13
CA ARG A 138 -4.35 7.04 9.95
C ARG A 138 -4.27 8.06 11.08
N SER A 139 -4.52 9.34 10.80
CA SER A 139 -4.52 10.39 11.81
C SER A 139 -5.62 10.17 12.86
N ALA A 140 -6.83 9.76 12.45
CA ALA A 140 -7.92 9.48 13.37
C ALA A 140 -7.58 8.32 14.31
N LEU A 141 -7.10 7.20 13.75
CA LEU A 141 -6.67 6.04 14.53
C LEU A 141 -5.48 6.36 15.45
N ARG A 142 -4.53 7.17 15.00
CA ARG A 142 -3.41 7.60 15.86
C ARG A 142 -3.92 8.45 17.02
N ARG A 143 -4.83 9.40 16.76
CA ARG A 143 -5.44 10.23 17.80
C ARG A 143 -6.21 9.37 18.81
N SER A 144 -7.00 8.40 18.37
CA SER A 144 -7.74 7.51 19.27
C SER A 144 -6.81 6.69 20.17
N LEU A 145 -5.71 6.16 19.63
CA LEU A 145 -4.69 5.47 20.42
C LEU A 145 -4.04 6.38 21.46
N GLU A 146 -3.69 7.61 21.07
CA GLU A 146 -3.06 8.58 21.97
C GLU A 146 -3.99 9.00 23.12
N LEU A 147 -5.28 9.22 22.84
CA LEU A 147 -6.29 9.52 23.85
C LEU A 147 -6.49 8.34 24.82
N MET A 148 -6.61 7.12 24.31
CA MET A 148 -6.73 5.92 25.15
C MET A 148 -5.50 5.73 26.06
N ASN A 149 -4.29 5.96 25.55
CA ASN A 149 -3.07 5.89 26.35
C ASN A 149 -3.00 6.95 27.46
N LYS A 150 -3.64 8.11 27.26
CA LYS A 150 -3.76 9.17 28.27
C LYS A 150 -4.89 8.90 29.29
N GLY A 151 -5.66 7.83 29.11
CA GLY A 151 -6.85 7.54 29.93
C GLY A 151 -8.03 8.46 29.61
N GLU A 152 -8.00 9.15 28.46
CA GLU A 152 -9.12 9.98 28.01
C GLU A 152 -10.24 9.11 27.41
N GLU A 153 -11.46 9.64 27.43
CA GLU A 153 -12.64 8.91 26.95
C GLU A 153 -12.63 8.81 25.42
N VAL A 154 -12.48 7.59 24.90
CA VAL A 154 -12.68 7.23 23.50
C VAL A 154 -13.77 6.18 23.44
N TRP A 155 -14.87 6.51 22.76
CA TRP A 155 -15.96 5.55 22.60
C TRP A 155 -15.47 4.30 21.86
N CYS A 156 -15.76 3.13 22.41
CA CYS A 156 -15.46 1.84 21.81
C CYS A 156 -16.43 0.79 22.35
N VAL A 157 -16.71 -0.25 21.57
CA VAL A 157 -17.48 -1.39 22.05
C VAL A 157 -16.67 -2.15 23.09
N ALA A 158 -17.16 -2.18 24.34
CA ALA A 158 -16.46 -2.81 25.45
C ALA A 158 -16.27 -4.32 25.22
N GLY A 159 -15.05 -4.82 25.47
CA GLY A 159 -14.66 -6.22 25.32
C GLY A 159 -14.49 -6.67 23.87
N SER A 160 -14.61 -5.78 22.89
CA SER A 160 -14.43 -6.12 21.47
C SER A 160 -12.96 -6.32 21.10
N ALA A 161 -12.71 -7.07 20.03
CA ALA A 161 -11.36 -7.17 19.44
C ALA A 161 -10.82 -5.79 19.03
N PHE A 162 -11.69 -4.89 18.56
CA PHE A 162 -11.32 -3.52 18.20
C PHE A 162 -10.86 -2.71 19.43
N GLU A 163 -11.50 -2.87 20.59
CA GLU A 163 -11.04 -2.24 21.83
C GLU A 163 -9.63 -2.72 22.21
N LYS A 164 -9.43 -4.04 22.23
CA LYS A 164 -8.13 -4.66 22.52
C LYS A 164 -7.04 -4.15 21.58
N MET A 165 -7.37 -4.07 20.29
CA MET A 165 -6.51 -3.51 19.26
C MET A 165 -6.12 -2.05 19.56
N LEU A 166 -7.08 -1.20 19.95
CA LEU A 166 -6.80 0.18 20.32
C LEU A 166 -6.01 0.31 21.63
N ARG A 167 -6.17 -0.62 22.56
CA ARG A 167 -5.36 -0.71 23.78
C ARG A 167 -3.97 -1.31 23.55
N ARG A 168 -3.66 -1.72 22.31
CA ARG A 168 -2.44 -2.46 21.94
C ARG A 168 -2.26 -3.75 22.74
N GLU A 169 -3.37 -4.39 23.09
CA GLU A 169 -3.38 -5.71 23.69
C GLU A 169 -3.14 -6.78 22.62
N SER A 170 -2.62 -7.93 23.04
CA SER A 170 -2.47 -9.08 22.15
C SER A 170 -3.84 -9.63 21.77
N LEU A 171 -4.08 -9.80 20.46
CA LEU A 171 -5.25 -10.47 19.93
C LEU A 171 -4.95 -11.95 19.69
N THR A 172 -5.91 -12.81 20.01
CA THR A 172 -5.93 -14.19 19.50
C THR A 172 -6.19 -14.20 17.99
N ALA A 173 -5.93 -15.35 17.35
CA ALA A 173 -6.20 -15.52 15.92
C ALA A 173 -7.68 -15.26 15.59
N THR A 174 -8.58 -15.78 16.42
CA THR A 174 -10.04 -15.68 16.22
C THR A 174 -10.55 -14.26 16.44
N GLU A 175 -10.04 -13.55 17.45
CA GLU A 175 -10.36 -12.14 17.66
C GLU A 175 -9.90 -11.28 16.49
N HIS A 176 -8.69 -11.50 15.99
CA HIS A 176 -8.20 -10.75 14.82
C HIS A 176 -9.08 -11.01 13.59
N LEU A 177 -9.43 -12.27 13.32
CA LEU A 177 -10.27 -12.67 12.18
C LEU A 177 -11.73 -12.21 12.30
N SER A 178 -12.18 -11.84 13.51
CA SER A 178 -13.52 -11.29 13.72
C SER A 178 -13.67 -9.82 13.37
N MET A 179 -12.55 -9.10 13.17
CA MET A 179 -12.58 -7.68 12.81
C MET A 179 -12.67 -7.49 11.30
N ASP A 180 -13.48 -6.53 10.88
CA ASP A 180 -13.57 -6.10 9.49
C ASP A 180 -13.72 -4.58 9.33
N ASP A 181 -13.86 -4.12 8.09
CA ASP A 181 -14.00 -2.70 7.77
C ASP A 181 -15.23 -2.06 8.44
N SER A 182 -16.27 -2.84 8.73
CA SER A 182 -17.48 -2.37 9.42
C SER A 182 -17.17 -1.94 10.85
N ASP A 183 -16.27 -2.62 11.55
CA ASP A 183 -15.82 -2.21 12.88
C ASP A 183 -15.16 -0.83 12.80
N VAL A 184 -14.23 -0.65 11.87
CA VAL A 184 -13.53 0.62 11.66
C VAL A 184 -14.54 1.72 11.31
N ILE A 185 -15.41 1.48 10.34
CA ILE A 185 -16.40 2.46 9.86
C ILE A 185 -17.42 2.80 10.96
N PHE A 186 -17.86 1.82 11.74
CA PHE A 186 -18.80 2.04 12.83
C PHE A 186 -18.19 2.90 13.94
N HIS A 187 -16.96 2.60 14.36
CA HIS A 187 -16.25 3.40 15.36
C HIS A 187 -15.97 4.82 14.84
N MET A 188 -15.55 4.97 13.58
CA MET A 188 -15.40 6.29 12.94
C MET A 188 -16.72 7.07 12.94
N LYS A 189 -17.87 6.42 12.72
CA LYS A 189 -19.18 7.09 12.80
C LYS A 189 -19.48 7.59 14.21
N GLN A 190 -19.19 6.82 15.25
CA GLN A 190 -19.38 7.24 16.65
C GLN A 190 -18.42 8.35 17.05
N TRP A 191 -17.16 8.28 16.60
CA TRP A 191 -16.13 9.26 16.91
C TRP A 191 -16.41 10.66 16.35
N GLN A 192 -17.32 10.82 15.38
CA GLN A 192 -17.82 12.13 14.96
C GLN A 192 -18.44 12.95 16.12
N GLN A 193 -18.88 12.29 17.19
CA GLN A 193 -19.44 12.90 18.39
C GLN A 193 -18.45 12.91 19.58
N SER A 194 -17.17 12.58 19.33
CA SER A 194 -16.13 12.65 20.36
C SER A 194 -16.04 14.04 20.96
N LYS A 195 -15.76 14.11 22.27
CA LYS A 195 -15.43 15.36 22.97
C LYS A 195 -14.08 15.93 22.53
N ASP A 196 -13.18 15.07 22.04
CA ASP A 196 -11.92 15.50 21.46
C ASP A 196 -12.16 16.11 20.07
N PRO A 197 -11.84 17.40 19.85
CA PRO A 197 -12.15 18.09 18.60
C PRO A 197 -11.39 17.52 17.40
N ILE A 198 -10.18 16.98 17.61
CA ILE A 198 -9.36 16.41 16.54
C ILE A 198 -9.94 15.08 16.06
N LEU A 199 -10.23 14.18 17.01
CA LEU A 199 -10.84 12.89 16.69
C LEU A 199 -12.22 13.09 16.06
N SER A 200 -13.01 14.04 16.56
CA SER A 200 -14.31 14.42 15.99
C SER A 200 -14.17 14.91 14.54
N ASP A 201 -13.29 15.89 14.29
CA ASP A 201 -13.10 16.46 12.95
C ASP A 201 -12.55 15.43 11.95
N LEU A 202 -11.50 14.67 12.30
CA LEU A 202 -10.94 13.65 11.41
C LEU A 202 -11.94 12.54 11.07
N SER A 203 -12.75 12.15 12.05
CA SER A 203 -13.81 11.16 11.85
C SER A 203 -14.90 11.69 10.92
N GLN A 204 -15.33 12.93 11.10
CA GLN A 204 -16.28 13.59 10.20
C GLN A 204 -15.71 13.74 8.79
N ARG A 205 -14.42 14.06 8.67
CA ARG A 205 -13.73 14.16 7.37
C ARG A 205 -13.74 12.84 6.62
N PHE A 206 -13.44 11.74 7.30
CA PHE A 206 -13.42 10.42 6.67
C PHE A 206 -14.82 9.98 6.24
N VAL A 207 -15.79 10.01 7.17
CA VAL A 207 -17.16 9.56 6.92
C VAL A 207 -17.88 10.41 5.86
N ASN A 208 -17.71 11.73 5.91
CA ASN A 208 -18.36 12.66 4.97
C ASN A 208 -17.48 13.01 3.76
N ARG A 209 -16.37 12.30 3.56
CA ARG A 209 -15.43 12.48 2.44
C ARG A 209 -14.89 13.92 2.29
N ARG A 210 -14.76 14.68 3.39
CA ARG A 210 -14.06 15.97 3.45
C ARG A 210 -12.55 15.74 3.64
N LEU A 211 -11.94 15.12 2.63
CA LEU A 211 -10.56 14.66 2.67
C LEU A 211 -9.54 15.81 2.60
N PHE A 212 -8.31 15.54 3.03
CA PHE A 212 -7.17 16.43 2.83
C PHE A 212 -6.90 16.69 1.34
N LYS A 213 -6.23 17.80 1.05
CA LYS A 213 -5.60 18.03 -0.25
C LYS A 213 -4.20 17.42 -0.23
N ALA A 214 -3.73 17.04 -1.40
CA ALA A 214 -2.47 16.37 -1.58
C ALA A 214 -1.70 17.02 -2.75
N ILE A 215 -0.40 17.21 -2.56
CA ILE A 215 0.52 17.73 -3.57
C ILE A 215 1.75 16.84 -3.67
N ASP A 216 2.20 16.59 -4.90
CA ASP A 216 3.46 15.90 -5.17
C ASP A 216 4.62 16.90 -5.11
N LEU A 217 5.66 16.56 -4.36
CA LEU A 217 6.83 17.41 -4.15
C LEU A 217 7.82 17.23 -5.31
N ASP A 218 7.38 17.59 -6.52
CA ASP A 218 8.10 17.52 -7.79
C ASP A 218 9.10 18.67 -8.03
N MET A 219 9.10 19.66 -7.14
CA MET A 219 10.09 20.74 -7.09
C MET A 219 11.52 20.29 -6.74
N PRO A 220 12.55 21.10 -7.06
CA PRO A 220 13.94 20.82 -6.70
C PRO A 220 14.14 20.55 -5.20
N LEU A 221 15.05 19.63 -4.86
CA LEU A 221 15.34 19.24 -3.46
C LEU A 221 15.75 20.43 -2.58
N SER A 222 16.44 21.42 -3.15
CA SER A 222 16.86 22.64 -2.46
C SER A 222 15.70 23.51 -1.99
N GLU A 223 14.56 23.48 -2.68
CA GLU A 223 13.38 24.30 -2.37
C GLU A 223 12.40 23.57 -1.46
N ARG A 224 12.43 22.22 -1.49
CA ARG A 224 11.47 21.37 -0.80
C ARG A 224 11.39 21.63 0.70
N GLN A 225 12.53 21.76 1.39
CA GLN A 225 12.55 21.97 2.83
C GLN A 225 11.94 23.32 3.22
N THR A 226 12.24 24.36 2.44
CA THR A 226 11.68 25.71 2.63
C THR A 226 10.17 25.71 2.40
N PHE A 227 9.71 25.05 1.33
CA PHE A 227 8.28 24.90 1.05
C PHE A 227 7.55 24.16 2.18
N LEU A 228 8.08 23.01 2.63
CA LEU A 228 7.47 22.22 3.70
C LEU A 228 7.35 23.01 5.00
N ALA A 229 8.40 23.74 5.39
CA ALA A 229 8.38 24.58 6.57
C ALA A 229 7.33 25.71 6.47
N ALA A 230 7.23 26.37 5.31
CA ALA A 230 6.24 27.42 5.09
C ALA A 230 4.80 26.87 5.08
N ALA A 231 4.57 25.74 4.42
CA ALA A 231 3.26 25.09 4.37
C ALA A 231 2.81 24.59 5.75
N LEU A 232 3.74 24.06 6.55
CA LEU A 232 3.47 23.67 7.93
C LEU A 232 3.06 24.88 8.79
N ALA A 233 3.76 26.01 8.67
CA ALA A 233 3.42 27.23 9.39
C ALA A 233 2.01 27.76 9.03
N VAL A 234 1.60 27.63 7.76
CA VAL A 234 0.22 27.97 7.33
C VAL A 234 -0.82 27.07 8.00
N VAL A 235 -0.54 25.77 8.10
CA VAL A 235 -1.42 24.80 8.78
C VAL A 235 -1.55 25.13 10.27
N GLU A 236 -0.44 25.44 10.94
CA GLU A 236 -0.41 25.87 12.34
C GLU A 236 -1.18 27.17 12.55
N ALA A 237 -0.96 28.18 11.71
CA ALA A 237 -1.63 29.47 11.79
C ALA A 237 -3.15 29.36 11.60
N ALA A 238 -3.62 28.37 10.85
CA ALA A 238 -5.03 28.05 10.69
C ALA A 238 -5.63 27.26 11.87
N GLY A 239 -4.84 26.96 12.91
CA GLY A 239 -5.29 26.29 14.13
C GLY A 239 -5.31 24.75 14.05
N PHE A 240 -4.71 24.16 13.03
CA PHE A 240 -4.59 22.70 12.91
C PHE A 240 -3.28 22.21 13.52
N LEU A 241 -3.33 21.13 14.33
CA LEU A 241 -2.12 20.49 14.84
C LEU A 241 -1.40 19.71 13.71
N PRO A 242 -0.19 20.10 13.29
CA PRO A 242 0.46 19.52 12.12
C PRO A 242 0.65 18.01 12.21
N GLU A 243 0.85 17.48 13.42
CA GLU A 243 1.04 16.06 13.63
C GLU A 243 -0.09 15.22 13.00
N TYR A 244 -1.34 15.67 13.06
CA TYR A 244 -2.50 14.95 12.49
C TYR A 244 -2.97 15.51 11.14
N TYR A 245 -2.66 16.77 10.87
CA TYR A 245 -3.21 17.50 9.74
C TYR A 245 -2.20 17.77 8.62
N PHE A 246 -0.90 17.60 8.84
CA PHE A 246 0.15 17.77 7.83
C PHE A 246 0.96 16.48 7.69
N ILE A 247 0.56 15.63 6.75
CA ILE A 247 1.08 14.27 6.63
C ILE A 247 1.98 14.18 5.40
N GLU A 248 3.28 14.04 5.63
CA GLU A 248 4.22 13.61 4.60
C GLU A 248 4.00 12.12 4.31
N ASP A 249 3.81 11.81 3.04
CA ASP A 249 3.60 10.48 2.54
C ASP A 249 4.66 10.18 1.47
N ARG A 250 5.46 9.15 1.75
CA ARG A 250 6.43 8.60 0.80
C ARG A 250 5.93 7.24 0.36
N ALA A 251 5.65 7.13 -0.92
CA ALA A 251 5.28 5.89 -1.57
C ALA A 251 6.30 5.62 -2.67
N SER A 252 6.91 4.45 -2.63
CA SER A 252 7.75 3.95 -3.72
C SER A 252 7.16 2.64 -4.23
N ASP A 253 7.19 2.46 -5.54
CA ASP A 253 7.01 1.14 -6.16
C ASP A 253 8.07 1.00 -7.24
N VAL A 254 8.66 -0.19 -7.29
CA VAL A 254 9.43 -0.61 -8.46
C VAL A 254 8.57 -1.66 -9.18
N PRO A 255 8.09 -1.35 -10.40
CA PRO A 255 7.21 -2.25 -11.16
C PRO A 255 7.87 -3.58 -11.49
N TYR A 256 9.21 -3.59 -11.55
CA TYR A 256 9.99 -4.79 -11.72
C TYR A 256 11.38 -4.67 -11.09
N TYR A 257 11.70 -5.62 -10.21
CA TYR A 257 13.02 -5.78 -9.59
C TYR A 257 13.87 -6.75 -10.43
N GLY A 258 14.51 -6.21 -11.48
CA GLY A 258 15.48 -6.91 -12.33
C GLY A 258 16.92 -6.80 -11.84
N TYR A 259 17.88 -7.29 -12.64
CA TYR A 259 19.32 -7.19 -12.34
C TYR A 259 19.83 -5.74 -12.21
N TYR A 260 19.14 -4.78 -12.81
CA TYR A 260 19.53 -3.37 -12.85
C TYR A 260 18.85 -2.50 -11.79
N THR A 261 18.13 -3.10 -10.86
CA THR A 261 17.49 -2.36 -9.76
C THR A 261 18.55 -1.97 -8.73
N ALA A 262 18.46 -0.75 -8.17
CA ALA A 262 19.44 -0.25 -7.21
C ALA A 262 19.60 -1.19 -6.00
N ASP A 263 20.84 -1.35 -5.51
CA ASP A 263 21.19 -2.22 -4.39
C ASP A 263 20.37 -1.88 -3.12
N GLY A 264 19.81 -2.91 -2.47
CA GLY A 264 19.10 -2.79 -1.19
C GLY A 264 17.66 -3.33 -1.15
N VAL A 265 17.10 -3.76 -2.28
CA VAL A 265 15.80 -4.46 -2.31
C VAL A 265 16.00 -5.89 -2.78
N GLU A 266 15.87 -6.87 -1.88
CA GLU A 266 15.87 -8.28 -2.26
C GLU A 266 14.64 -8.59 -3.12
N PRO A 267 14.80 -8.99 -4.40
CA PRO A 267 13.68 -9.45 -5.18
C PRO A 267 13.20 -10.78 -4.59
N ARG A 268 11.93 -10.87 -4.17
CA ARG A 268 11.35 -12.14 -3.69
C ARG A 268 11.42 -13.26 -4.74
N THR A 269 11.58 -12.93 -6.03
CA THR A 269 12.06 -13.81 -7.13
C THR A 269 12.07 -13.00 -8.44
N ARG A 270 12.98 -13.30 -9.37
CA ARG A 270 13.01 -12.67 -10.70
C ARG A 270 12.14 -13.43 -11.71
N ILE A 271 11.72 -12.76 -12.78
CA ILE A 271 10.98 -13.41 -13.87
C ILE A 271 11.98 -13.98 -14.87
N TYR A 272 11.82 -15.27 -15.17
CA TYR A 272 12.63 -15.99 -16.14
C TYR A 272 11.82 -16.31 -17.39
N VAL A 273 12.45 -16.19 -18.55
CA VAL A 273 11.86 -16.46 -19.85
C VAL A 273 12.80 -17.31 -20.70
N GLU A 274 12.23 -18.13 -21.59
CA GLU A 274 13.00 -18.81 -22.62
C GLU A 274 13.33 -17.83 -23.76
N ASP A 275 14.60 -17.79 -24.15
CA ASP A 275 15.13 -16.96 -25.22
C ASP A 275 15.99 -17.79 -26.18
N GLY A 276 16.07 -17.35 -27.44
CA GLY A 276 16.93 -17.94 -28.46
C GLY A 276 16.35 -19.17 -29.17
N TYR A 277 15.75 -18.98 -30.35
CA TYR A 277 15.10 -20.08 -31.09
C TYR A 277 16.07 -21.19 -31.56
N ALA A 278 17.28 -20.82 -31.96
CA ALA A 278 18.28 -21.78 -32.44
C ALA A 278 18.99 -22.55 -31.31
N ARG A 279 19.04 -21.95 -30.11
CA ARG A 279 19.67 -22.51 -28.90
C ARG A 279 18.90 -21.98 -27.69
N PRO A 280 17.77 -22.63 -27.35
CA PRO A 280 16.92 -22.17 -26.25
C PRO A 280 17.69 -22.13 -24.93
N ALA A 281 17.54 -21.04 -24.22
CA ALA A 281 18.11 -20.84 -22.90
C ALA A 281 17.14 -20.04 -22.02
N ILE A 282 17.05 -20.40 -20.75
CA ILE A 282 16.26 -19.64 -19.78
C ILE A 282 17.12 -18.47 -19.28
N ARG A 283 16.62 -17.25 -19.46
CA ARG A 283 17.27 -15.99 -19.06
C ARG A 283 16.32 -15.15 -18.23
N GLU A 284 16.86 -14.19 -17.49
CA GLU A 284 16.02 -13.24 -16.77
C GLU A 284 15.43 -12.24 -17.77
N ILE A 285 14.16 -11.86 -17.58
CA ILE A 285 13.41 -11.11 -18.58
C ILE A 285 14.01 -9.74 -18.93
N SER A 286 14.66 -9.02 -18.00
CA SER A 286 15.28 -7.72 -18.28
C SER A 286 16.58 -7.80 -19.12
N GLU A 287 17.17 -8.99 -19.21
CA GLU A 287 18.26 -9.27 -20.15
C GLU A 287 17.75 -9.39 -21.59
N VAL A 288 16.50 -9.83 -21.76
CA VAL A 288 15.87 -10.14 -23.06
C VAL A 288 14.98 -9.00 -23.57
N SER A 289 14.27 -8.31 -22.68
CA SER A 289 13.31 -7.25 -23.00
C SER A 289 13.81 -5.85 -22.61
N GLU A 290 13.96 -4.98 -23.61
CA GLU A 290 14.28 -3.56 -23.39
C GLU A 290 13.14 -2.81 -22.69
N VAL A 291 11.88 -3.21 -22.95
CA VAL A 291 10.70 -2.63 -22.30
C VAL A 291 10.76 -2.88 -20.81
N VAL A 292 10.99 -4.14 -20.40
CA VAL A 292 11.10 -4.51 -18.99
C VAL A 292 12.31 -3.87 -18.33
N ARG A 293 13.44 -3.78 -19.04
CA ARG A 293 14.62 -3.05 -18.55
C ARG A 293 14.32 -1.59 -18.26
N GLY A 294 13.51 -0.93 -19.10
CA GLY A 294 13.06 0.44 -18.88
C GLY A 294 12.20 0.63 -17.63
N LEU A 295 11.44 -0.40 -17.24
CA LEU A 295 10.60 -0.41 -16.03
C LEU A 295 11.38 -0.61 -14.72
N GLY A 296 12.67 -0.96 -14.79
CA GLY A 296 13.52 -1.14 -13.60
C GLY A 296 13.84 0.15 -12.83
N ARG A 297 13.50 1.32 -13.39
CA ARG A 297 13.58 2.60 -12.65
C ARG A 297 12.38 2.72 -11.72
N GLY A 298 12.64 2.64 -10.42
CA GLY A 298 11.63 2.85 -9.39
C GLY A 298 10.93 4.20 -9.53
N TYR A 299 9.63 4.20 -9.29
CA TYR A 299 8.85 5.42 -9.15
C TYR A 299 8.76 5.75 -7.66
N GLU A 300 9.38 6.86 -7.27
CA GLU A 300 9.22 7.42 -5.93
C GLU A 300 8.30 8.63 -5.99
N LEU A 301 7.23 8.58 -5.20
CA LEU A 301 6.31 9.66 -4.98
C LEU A 301 6.50 10.17 -3.56
N HIS A 302 6.96 11.42 -3.47
CA HIS A 302 6.98 12.16 -2.21
C HIS A 302 5.84 13.19 -2.24
N ARG A 303 4.90 13.06 -1.32
CA ARG A 303 3.67 13.85 -1.28
C ARG A 303 3.45 14.41 0.11
N VAL A 304 2.79 15.56 0.16
CA VAL A 304 2.28 16.11 1.40
C VAL A 304 0.76 16.22 1.36
N CYS A 305 0.09 15.81 2.43
CA CYS A 305 -1.34 15.93 2.63
C CYS A 305 -1.64 16.99 3.70
N PHE A 306 -2.61 17.86 3.46
CA PHE A 306 -2.97 18.95 4.37
C PHE A 306 -4.47 19.33 4.28
N PRO A 307 -5.03 20.08 5.25
CA PRO A 307 -6.47 20.39 5.27
C PRO A 307 -6.89 21.19 4.04
N ALA A 308 -8.07 20.89 3.48
CA ALA A 308 -8.58 21.60 2.31
C ALA A 308 -8.81 23.10 2.57
N GLU A 309 -8.99 23.47 3.84
CA GLU A 309 -9.21 24.82 4.33
C GLU A 309 -8.03 25.77 4.07
N VAL A 310 -6.80 25.25 4.04
CA VAL A 310 -5.58 26.04 3.78
C VAL A 310 -5.06 25.91 2.34
N LYS A 311 -5.84 25.27 1.47
CA LYS A 311 -5.41 24.90 0.12
C LYS A 311 -4.87 26.06 -0.70
N ASP A 312 -5.60 27.17 -0.75
CA ASP A 312 -5.25 28.25 -1.66
C ASP A 312 -3.92 28.92 -1.26
N GLU A 313 -3.62 28.97 0.04
CA GLU A 313 -2.36 29.49 0.54
C GLU A 313 -1.20 28.51 0.32
N VAL A 314 -1.39 27.22 0.62
CA VAL A 314 -0.37 26.20 0.36
C VAL A 314 -0.08 26.07 -1.14
N TYR A 315 -1.09 26.15 -2.01
CA TYR A 315 -0.90 26.14 -3.46
C TYR A 315 -0.16 27.39 -3.96
N ARG A 316 -0.39 28.55 -3.35
CA ARG A 316 0.35 29.78 -3.65
C ARG A 316 1.83 29.61 -3.35
N LEU A 317 2.17 29.06 -2.18
CA LEU A 317 3.54 28.74 -1.79
C LEU A 317 4.17 27.72 -2.76
N TYR A 318 3.42 26.68 -3.11
CA TYR A 318 3.87 25.63 -4.02
C TYR A 318 4.18 26.16 -5.43
N HIS A 319 3.43 27.15 -5.91
CA HIS A 319 3.65 27.81 -7.20
C HIS A 319 4.62 29.01 -7.14
N GLY A 320 5.26 29.28 -5.99
CA GLY A 320 6.23 30.36 -5.84
C GLY A 320 5.65 31.78 -5.90
N GLN A 321 4.35 31.96 -5.62
CA GLN A 321 3.70 33.27 -5.64
C GLN A 321 3.81 33.98 -4.28
N PRO A 322 4.10 35.30 -4.23
CA PRO A 322 4.22 36.05 -2.99
C PRO A 322 2.89 36.16 -2.22
N SER A 323 2.96 36.28 -0.89
CA SER A 323 1.79 36.40 -0.01
C SER A 323 1.04 37.72 -0.20
N ALA A 324 -0.30 37.66 -0.24
CA ALA A 324 -1.19 38.82 -0.39
C ALA A 324 -1.13 39.82 0.79
N THR A 325 -0.56 39.43 1.94
CA THR A 325 -0.41 40.31 3.10
C THR A 325 0.73 41.32 3.00
N SER A 326 1.55 41.29 1.93
CA SER A 326 2.67 42.24 1.73
C SER A 326 2.36 43.42 0.80
N SER A 327 1.18 43.48 0.16
CA SER A 327 0.86 44.52 -0.83
C SER A 327 0.05 45.71 -0.31
N ALA A 328 -0.16 45.85 1.01
CA ALA A 328 -1.00 46.89 1.58
C ALA A 328 -0.27 48.13 2.17
N THR A 329 1.06 48.25 2.01
CA THR A 329 1.84 49.32 2.68
C THR A 329 2.82 50.07 1.77
N PHE A 330 2.50 50.29 0.49
CA PHE A 330 3.21 51.29 -0.32
C PHE A 330 2.28 51.96 -1.34
N THR A 331 1.50 52.95 -0.88
CA THR A 331 1.07 54.12 -1.67
C THR A 331 0.38 55.11 -0.73
N ALA A 332 1.18 55.93 -0.05
CA ALA A 332 0.81 57.26 0.42
C ALA A 332 2.07 58.11 0.34
N GLY A 333 2.24 58.77 -0.80
CA GLY A 333 3.29 59.73 -1.13
C GLY A 333 2.72 60.73 -2.12
#